data_AF-A0A9W9JY09-F1
#
_entry.id   AF-A0A9W9JY09-F1
#
_cell.length_a   1.000
_cell.length_b   1.000
_cell.length_c   1.000
_cell.angle_alpha   90.00
_cell.angle_beta   90.00
_cell.angle_gamma   90.00
#
_symmetry.space_group_name_H-M   'P 1'
#
loop_
_entity.id
_entity.type
_entity.pdbx_description
1 polymer ?
#
loop_
_entity_poly.entity_id
_entity_poly.type
_entity_poly.pdbx_seq_one_letter_code
_entity_poly.pdbx_strand_id
1 'polypeptide(L)'
;AIPHLSYTATVRQGREEVFEDYLGDSLQTTYLIIDALDECTTGLDRLLELVAQQSSACRNAKWIVSSRNWPAIEETLDAATQKTKLWLELNEASVTEAVAFFIRYKVQKLTEKKKFDNETRDAVFQYLLSNAHGTFLWVALVCEKLTKVSKRNIRKTLKEFPSGLDELYKRMLNQIKRIR
;
A
#
# COMPACT_ATOMS: atom_id res chain seq x y z
N ALA A 1 31.95 12.47 3.78
CA ALA A 1 31.35 13.30 2.72
C ALA A 1 30.55 12.38 1.80
N ILE A 2 29.23 12.46 1.84
CA ILE A 2 28.35 11.73 0.89
C ILE A 2 27.43 12.80 0.30
N PRO A 3 27.65 13.24 -0.94
CA PRO A 3 26.66 14.02 -1.66
C PRO A 3 25.96 13.07 -2.63
N HIS A 4 25.03 12.25 -2.13
CA HIS A 4 24.04 11.60 -2.99
C HIS A 4 22.73 12.34 -2.78
N LEU A 5 22.49 13.39 -3.58
CA LEU A 5 21.13 13.85 -3.83
C LEU A 5 20.46 12.76 -4.66
N SER A 6 19.76 11.84 -4.01
CA SER A 6 18.75 11.02 -4.67
C SER A 6 17.61 11.96 -5.08
N TYR A 7 17.56 12.32 -6.36
CA TYR A 7 16.42 13.08 -6.88
C TYR A 7 15.27 12.09 -7.06
N THR A 8 14.32 12.10 -6.12
CA THR A 8 13.07 11.34 -6.24
C THR A 8 12.12 12.16 -7.11
N ALA A 9 12.04 11.84 -8.41
CA ALA A 9 10.99 12.38 -9.26
C ALA A 9 9.72 11.54 -9.05
N THR A 10 8.76 12.08 -8.28
CA THR A 10 7.40 11.55 -8.26
C THR A 10 6.67 12.10 -9.48
N VAL A 11 6.60 11.33 -10.56
CA VAL A 11 5.85 11.77 -11.74
C VAL A 11 4.37 11.52 -11.48
N ARG A 12 3.67 12.58 -11.05
CA ARG A 12 2.22 12.66 -11.15
C ARG A 12 1.90 13.32 -12.49
N GLN A 13 1.54 12.50 -13.48
CA GLN A 13 1.18 12.92 -14.85
C GLN A 13 2.29 13.72 -15.55
N GLY A 14 3.19 13.03 -16.25
CA GLY A 14 4.23 13.64 -17.09
C GLY A 14 4.05 13.28 -18.57
N ARG A 15 4.32 14.24 -19.46
CA ARG A 15 4.39 14.03 -20.92
C ARG A 15 5.67 13.24 -21.26
N GLU A 16 5.58 12.35 -22.25
CA GLU A 16 6.67 11.44 -22.67
C GLU A 16 8.00 12.14 -22.98
N GLU A 17 7.94 13.32 -23.59
CA GLU A 17 9.11 14.09 -24.05
C GLU A 17 10.07 14.45 -22.91
N VAL A 18 9.59 14.49 -21.66
CA VAL A 18 10.42 14.78 -20.48
C VAL A 18 11.21 13.54 -20.02
N PHE A 19 10.80 12.33 -20.39
CA PHE A 19 11.46 11.11 -19.92
C PHE A 19 12.68 10.74 -20.77
N GLU A 20 12.61 10.91 -22.09
CA GLU A 20 13.70 10.50 -22.99
C GLU A 20 14.94 11.40 -22.84
N ASP A 21 14.74 12.71 -22.70
CA ASP A 21 15.82 13.69 -22.60
C ASP A 21 16.65 13.52 -21.30
N TYR A 22 16.01 13.06 -20.22
CA TYR A 22 16.69 12.82 -18.93
C TYR A 22 17.40 11.45 -18.85
N LEU A 23 17.00 10.48 -19.67
CA LEU A 23 17.53 9.11 -19.64
C LEU A 23 18.71 8.89 -20.59
N GLY A 24 18.85 9.71 -21.64
CA GLY A 24 19.89 9.57 -22.67
C GLY A 24 21.30 10.00 -22.24
N ASP A 25 21.42 11.06 -21.44
CA ASP A 25 22.72 11.76 -21.24
C ASP A 25 23.38 11.53 -19.86
N SER A 26 22.76 10.73 -18.99
CA SER A 26 23.26 10.49 -17.63
C SER A 26 24.19 9.27 -17.54
N LEU A 27 25.44 9.47 -17.07
CA LEU A 27 26.35 8.39 -16.66
C LEU A 27 25.94 7.72 -15.34
N GLN A 28 24.94 8.25 -14.63
CA GLN A 28 24.48 7.73 -13.35
C GLN A 28 23.19 6.91 -13.50
N THR A 29 23.11 5.82 -12.74
CA THR A 29 21.90 5.01 -12.65
C THR A 29 20.76 5.83 -12.03
N THR A 30 19.66 5.97 -12.76
CA THR A 30 18.43 6.65 -12.35
C THR A 30 17.38 5.62 -11.96
N TYR A 31 16.73 5.82 -10.81
CA TYR A 31 15.63 4.97 -10.35
C TYR A 31 14.30 5.71 -10.53
N LEU A 32 13.39 5.09 -11.27
CA LEU A 32 12.06 5.59 -11.56
C LEU A 32 11.05 4.71 -10.81
N ILE A 33 10.25 5.33 -9.95
CA ILE A 33 9.24 4.64 -9.15
C ILE A 33 7.88 5.14 -9.58
N ILE A 34 7.05 4.24 -10.11
CA ILE A 34 5.64 4.50 -10.40
C ILE A 34 4.82 3.77 -9.34
N ASP A 35 4.06 4.53 -8.56
CA ASP A 35 3.20 3.99 -7.51
C ASP A 35 1.74 3.94 -7.98
N ALA A 36 1.06 2.83 -7.69
CA ALA A 36 -0.35 2.58 -7.98
C ALA A 36 -0.73 2.81 -9.45
N LEU A 37 -0.01 2.16 -10.37
CA LEU A 37 -0.21 2.30 -11.81
C LEU A 37 -1.67 2.05 -12.25
N ASP A 38 -2.37 1.11 -11.62
CA ASP A 38 -3.78 0.79 -11.91
C ASP A 38 -4.77 1.93 -11.63
N GLU A 39 -4.38 2.93 -10.84
CA GLU A 39 -5.18 4.12 -10.58
C GLU A 39 -5.02 5.19 -11.69
N CYS A 40 -4.19 4.92 -12.71
CA CYS A 40 -4.01 5.80 -13.87
C CYS A 40 -5.24 5.74 -14.79
N THR A 41 -6.09 6.77 -14.70
CA THR A 41 -7.36 6.85 -15.45
C THR A 41 -7.20 7.37 -16.89
N THR A 42 -6.05 7.93 -17.24
CA THR A 42 -5.80 8.52 -18.57
C THR A 42 -4.37 8.19 -19.04
N GLY A 43 -4.23 7.66 -20.25
CA GLY A 43 -2.91 7.40 -20.84
C GLY A 43 -2.15 6.23 -20.22
N LEU A 44 -2.85 5.30 -19.57
CA LEU A 44 -2.27 4.08 -18.98
C LEU A 44 -1.52 3.25 -20.03
N ASP A 45 -2.14 2.98 -21.18
CA ASP A 45 -1.54 2.16 -22.26
C ASP A 45 -0.22 2.76 -22.74
N ARG A 46 -0.22 4.08 -22.96
CA ARG A 46 0.96 4.85 -23.36
C ARG A 46 2.07 4.77 -22.31
N LEU A 47 1.73 4.89 -21.03
CA LEU A 47 2.70 4.75 -19.93
C LEU A 47 3.26 3.32 -19.82
N LEU A 48 2.42 2.30 -20.01
CA LEU A 48 2.85 0.90 -20.02
C LEU A 48 3.85 0.61 -21.14
N GLU A 49 3.56 1.10 -22.35
CA GLU A 49 4.46 0.97 -23.50
C GLU A 49 5.81 1.63 -23.25
N LEU A 50 5.82 2.86 -22.73
CA LEU A 50 7.07 3.55 -22.36
C LEU A 50 7.89 2.75 -21.34
N VAL A 51 7.26 2.25 -20.27
CA VAL A 51 7.95 1.45 -19.26
C VAL A 51 8.53 0.18 -19.89
N ALA A 52 7.75 -0.53 -20.72
CA ALA A 52 8.20 -1.76 -21.37
C ALA A 52 9.37 -1.53 -22.34
N GLN A 53 9.33 -0.45 -23.12
CA GLN A 53 10.37 -0.10 -24.09
C GLN A 53 11.64 0.41 -23.40
N GLN A 54 11.50 1.40 -22.50
CA GLN A 54 12.63 2.08 -21.87
C GLN A 54 13.33 1.21 -20.82
N SER A 55 12.62 0.28 -20.16
CA SER A 55 13.25 -0.68 -19.25
C SER A 55 14.25 -1.61 -19.95
N SER A 56 14.06 -1.85 -21.25
CA SER A 56 14.95 -2.66 -22.08
C SER A 56 16.04 -1.82 -22.76
N ALA A 57 15.70 -0.61 -23.20
CA ALA A 57 16.59 0.26 -23.98
C ALA A 57 17.64 0.99 -23.13
N CYS A 58 17.26 1.49 -21.94
CA CYS A 58 18.12 2.35 -21.11
C CYS A 58 18.75 1.56 -19.96
N ARG A 59 20.02 1.15 -20.11
CA ARG A 59 20.74 0.40 -19.05
C ARG A 59 20.91 1.18 -17.74
N ASN A 60 20.96 2.51 -17.84
CA ASN A 60 21.11 3.42 -16.70
C ASN A 60 19.76 3.74 -16.03
N ALA A 61 18.64 3.24 -16.54
CA ALA A 61 17.33 3.40 -15.91
C ALA A 61 16.92 2.12 -15.18
N LYS A 62 16.41 2.24 -13.95
CA LYS A 62 15.82 1.14 -13.18
C LYS A 62 14.40 1.52 -12.81
N TRP A 63 13.45 0.69 -13.23
CA TRP A 63 12.02 0.93 -13.03
C TRP A 63 11.50 0.06 -11.89
N ILE A 64 10.75 0.67 -10.99
CA ILE A 64 9.97 -0.01 -9.96
C ILE A 64 8.53 0.45 -10.13
N VAL A 65 7.63 -0.50 -10.36
CA VAL A 65 6.23 -0.20 -10.62
C VAL A 65 5.39 -1.01 -9.65
N SER A 66 4.51 -0.34 -8.91
CA SER A 66 3.48 -0.98 -8.10
C SER A 66 2.13 -0.85 -8.81
N SER A 67 1.33 -1.92 -8.74
CA SER A 67 0.01 -2.00 -9.37
C SER A 67 -0.78 -3.14 -8.74
N ARG A 68 -2.10 -3.13 -8.89
CA ARG A 68 -2.91 -4.35 -8.82
C ARG A 68 -2.55 -5.32 -9.94
N ASN A 69 -2.84 -6.59 -9.70
CA ASN A 69 -2.61 -7.72 -10.61
C ASN A 69 -3.67 -7.80 -11.72
N TRP A 70 -3.84 -6.70 -12.47
CA TRP A 70 -4.80 -6.67 -13.58
C TRP A 70 -4.17 -7.29 -14.83
N PRO A 71 -4.84 -8.28 -15.48
CA PRO A 71 -4.28 -8.96 -16.64
C PRO A 71 -3.80 -8.01 -17.74
N ALA A 72 -4.56 -6.95 -18.03
CA ALA A 72 -4.19 -5.97 -19.05
C ALA A 72 -2.86 -5.26 -18.75
N ILE A 73 -2.59 -4.92 -17.48
CA ILE A 73 -1.33 -4.28 -17.07
C ILE A 73 -0.19 -5.30 -17.17
N GLU A 74 -0.43 -6.53 -16.72
CA GLU A 74 0.56 -7.59 -16.73
C GLU A 74 0.98 -7.99 -18.14
N GLU A 75 0.03 -8.11 -19.06
CA GLU A 75 0.28 -8.49 -20.46
C GLU A 75 1.20 -7.48 -21.16
N THR A 76 1.00 -6.17 -20.97
CA THR A 76 1.86 -5.16 -21.58
C THR A 76 3.24 -5.11 -20.94
N LEU A 77 3.32 -5.13 -19.61
CA LEU A 77 4.61 -5.19 -18.91
C LEU A 77 5.34 -6.51 -19.18
N ASP A 78 4.63 -7.54 -19.65
CA ASP A 78 5.25 -8.80 -19.99
C ASP A 78 6.17 -8.74 -21.21
N ALA A 79 5.97 -7.77 -22.08
CA ALA A 79 6.86 -7.51 -23.21
C ALA A 79 8.27 -7.03 -22.78
N ALA A 80 8.44 -6.56 -21.53
CA ALA A 80 9.74 -6.11 -21.03
C ALA A 80 10.73 -7.29 -20.89
N THR A 81 11.93 -7.13 -21.44
CA THR A 81 12.93 -8.22 -21.53
C THR A 81 13.65 -8.52 -20.21
N GLN A 82 13.79 -7.53 -19.31
CA GLN A 82 14.45 -7.69 -18.01
C GLN A 82 13.52 -7.22 -16.89
N LYS A 83 12.73 -8.15 -16.34
CA LYS A 83 11.79 -7.86 -15.26
C LYS A 83 11.83 -8.92 -14.17
N THR A 84 11.48 -8.52 -12.95
CA THR A 84 11.17 -9.40 -11.84
C THR A 84 9.79 -9.01 -11.33
N LYS A 85 8.81 -9.93 -11.45
CA LYS A 85 7.48 -9.74 -10.86
C LYS A 85 7.50 -10.21 -9.42
N LEU A 86 7.03 -9.36 -8.51
CA LEU A 86 6.84 -9.71 -7.11
C LEU A 86 5.37 -9.67 -6.77
N TRP A 87 4.82 -10.83 -6.41
CA TRP A 87 3.46 -10.95 -5.96
C TRP A 87 3.41 -10.88 -4.45
N LEU A 88 3.09 -9.70 -3.92
CA LEU A 88 3.05 -9.49 -2.47
C LEU A 88 1.98 -10.36 -1.78
N GLU A 89 0.92 -10.72 -2.52
CA GLU A 89 -0.22 -11.50 -2.03
C GLU A 89 0.04 -13.01 -1.98
N LEU A 90 1.02 -13.53 -2.74
CA LEU A 90 1.30 -14.98 -2.80
C LEU A 90 2.09 -15.50 -1.59
N ASN A 91 2.55 -14.61 -0.72
CA ASN A 91 3.24 -14.99 0.51
C ASN A 91 2.35 -14.73 1.73
N GLU A 92 1.22 -15.45 1.78
CA GLU A 92 0.23 -15.33 2.85
C GLU A 92 0.86 -15.45 4.25
N ALA A 93 1.86 -16.33 4.40
CA ALA A 93 2.58 -16.51 5.66
C ALA A 93 3.35 -15.24 6.06
N SER A 94 4.18 -14.67 5.17
CA SER A 94 4.92 -13.44 5.49
C SER A 94 4.00 -12.22 5.62
N VAL A 95 2.91 -12.14 4.85
CA VAL A 95 1.91 -11.08 5.02
C VAL A 95 1.25 -11.19 6.38
N THR A 96 0.84 -12.39 6.78
CA THR A 96 0.23 -12.65 8.10
C THR A 96 1.19 -12.28 9.23
N GLU A 97 2.46 -12.67 9.12
CA GLU A 97 3.49 -12.33 10.11
C GLU A 97 3.74 -10.82 10.19
N ALA A 98 3.87 -10.15 9.04
CA ALA A 98 4.07 -8.71 8.99
C ALA A 98 2.87 -7.93 9.56
N VAL A 99 1.64 -8.38 9.29
CA VAL A 99 0.42 -7.80 9.87
C VAL A 99 0.37 -8.07 11.37
N ALA A 100 0.71 -9.26 11.85
CA ALA A 100 0.78 -9.55 13.28
C ALA A 100 1.79 -8.65 14.00
N PHE A 101 2.96 -8.43 13.40
CA PHE A 101 3.95 -7.48 13.91
C PHE A 101 3.41 -6.04 13.96
N PHE A 102 2.76 -5.61 12.88
CA PHE A 102 2.13 -4.29 12.81
C PHE A 102 1.02 -4.10 13.86
N ILE A 103 0.21 -5.14 14.11
CA ILE A 103 -0.80 -5.16 15.16
C ILE A 103 -0.15 -4.98 16.52
N ARG A 104 0.92 -5.74 16.84
CA ARG A 104 1.66 -5.59 18.11
C ARG A 104 2.11 -4.14 18.31
N TYR A 105 2.73 -3.56 17.28
CA TYR A 105 3.19 -2.18 17.30
C TYR A 105 2.04 -1.18 17.55
N LYS A 106 0.93 -1.31 16.81
CA LYS A 106 -0.23 -0.40 16.94
C LYS A 106 -0.91 -0.54 18.30
N VAL A 107 -1.06 -1.76 18.81
CA VAL A 107 -1.64 -2.02 20.13
C VAL A 107 -0.77 -1.46 21.25
N GLN A 108 0.56 -1.59 21.14
CA GLN A 108 1.47 -0.95 22.08
C GLN A 108 1.28 0.57 22.10
N LYS A 109 1.32 1.22 20.94
CA LYS A 109 1.10 2.67 20.83
C LYS A 109 -0.25 3.12 21.39
N LEU A 110 -1.30 2.35 21.13
CA LEU A 110 -2.63 2.65 21.65
C LEU A 110 -2.68 2.48 23.18
N THR A 111 -2.02 1.44 23.71
CA THR A 111 -1.91 1.17 25.14
C THR A 111 -1.17 2.29 25.87
N GLU A 112 -0.04 2.76 25.34
CA GLU A 112 0.71 3.90 25.87
C GLU A 112 -0.17 5.16 25.93
N LYS A 113 -0.87 5.48 24.83
CA LYS A 113 -1.71 6.67 24.72
C LYS A 113 -2.95 6.63 25.62
N LYS A 114 -3.58 5.46 25.76
CA LYS A 114 -4.86 5.29 26.46
C LYS A 114 -4.74 4.70 27.86
N LYS A 115 -3.53 4.32 28.27
CA LYS A 115 -3.22 3.64 29.54
C LYS A 115 -4.08 2.37 29.71
N PHE A 116 -4.04 1.48 28.72
CA PHE A 116 -4.74 0.20 28.83
C PHE A 116 -4.10 -0.68 29.92
N ASP A 117 -4.96 -1.41 30.63
CA ASP A 117 -4.55 -2.57 31.41
C ASP A 117 -4.23 -3.74 30.48
N ASN A 118 -3.56 -4.76 31.02
CA ASN A 118 -3.17 -5.94 30.27
C ASN A 118 -4.39 -6.63 29.62
N GLU A 119 -5.50 -6.73 30.36
CA GLU A 119 -6.71 -7.38 29.87
C GLU A 119 -7.30 -6.67 28.63
N THR A 120 -7.38 -5.33 28.66
CA THR A 120 -7.86 -4.55 27.51
C THR A 120 -6.87 -4.59 26.35
N ARG A 121 -5.57 -4.51 26.62
CA ARG A 121 -4.52 -4.63 25.60
C ARG A 121 -4.64 -5.97 24.87
N ASP A 122 -4.73 -7.06 25.62
CA ASP A 122 -4.77 -8.41 25.08
C ASP A 122 -6.07 -8.66 24.30
N ALA A 123 -7.21 -8.15 24.79
CA ALA A 123 -8.47 -8.20 24.07
C ALA A 123 -8.41 -7.46 22.72
N VAL A 124 -7.80 -6.27 22.68
CA VAL A 124 -7.62 -5.52 21.42
C VAL A 124 -6.66 -6.26 20.49
N PHE A 125 -5.55 -6.79 21.00
CA PHE A 125 -4.59 -7.55 20.21
C PHE A 125 -5.22 -8.78 19.55
N GLN A 126 -5.89 -9.62 20.33
CA GLN A 126 -6.53 -10.85 19.83
C GLN A 126 -7.61 -10.53 18.81
N TYR A 127 -8.44 -9.52 19.08
CA TYR A 127 -9.47 -9.13 18.14
C TYR A 127 -8.88 -8.67 16.80
N LEU A 128 -7.86 -7.79 16.83
CA LEU A 128 -7.23 -7.32 15.60
C LEU A 128 -6.60 -8.48 14.83
N LEU A 129 -5.93 -9.40 15.52
CA LEU A 129 -5.28 -10.56 14.90
C LEU A 129 -6.29 -11.46 14.19
N SER A 130 -7.43 -11.77 14.84
CA SER A 130 -8.46 -12.64 14.26
C SER A 130 -9.28 -11.99 13.14
N ASN A 131 -9.32 -10.66 13.06
CA ASN A 131 -10.25 -9.96 12.17
C ASN A 131 -9.56 -9.15 11.06
N ALA A 132 -8.24 -8.98 11.09
CA ALA A 132 -7.54 -8.19 10.09
C ALA A 132 -7.46 -8.84 8.70
N HIS A 133 -7.52 -10.18 8.62
CA HIS A 133 -7.42 -10.95 7.38
C HIS A 133 -6.29 -10.44 6.47
N GLY A 134 -5.06 -10.34 7.00
CA GLY A 134 -3.90 -9.89 6.23
C GLY A 134 -3.90 -8.40 5.84
N THR A 135 -4.84 -7.58 6.33
CA THR A 135 -5.01 -6.20 5.85
C THR A 135 -4.47 -5.16 6.83
N PHE A 136 -3.33 -4.54 6.51
CA PHE A 136 -2.75 -3.44 7.30
C PHE A 136 -3.69 -2.25 7.47
N LEU A 137 -4.39 -1.87 6.40
CA LEU A 137 -5.30 -0.71 6.40
C LEU A 137 -6.45 -0.89 7.40
N TRP A 138 -7.05 -2.09 7.45
CA TRP A 138 -8.12 -2.39 8.39
C TRP A 138 -7.64 -2.21 9.84
N VAL A 139 -6.46 -2.74 10.18
CA VAL A 139 -5.85 -2.56 11.51
C VAL A 139 -5.66 -1.09 11.83
N ALA A 140 -5.12 -0.32 10.88
CA ALA A 140 -4.90 1.11 11.05
C ALA A 140 -6.21 1.88 11.31
N LEU A 141 -7.27 1.59 10.56
CA LEU A 141 -8.58 2.22 10.70
C LEU A 141 -9.24 1.90 12.04
N VAL A 142 -9.21 0.64 12.47
CA VAL A 142 -9.75 0.23 13.77
C VAL A 142 -8.98 0.92 14.89
N CYS A 143 -7.64 0.85 14.88
CA CYS A 143 -6.82 1.51 15.88
C CYS A 143 -7.05 3.02 15.91
N GLU A 144 -7.16 3.68 14.76
CA GLU A 144 -7.46 5.11 14.68
C GLU A 144 -8.81 5.44 15.34
N LYS A 145 -9.87 4.67 15.05
CA LYS A 145 -11.16 4.86 15.73
C LYS A 145 -11.03 4.71 17.23
N LEU A 146 -10.33 3.69 17.71
CA LEU A 146 -10.14 3.46 19.14
C LEU A 146 -9.38 4.61 19.83
N THR A 147 -8.54 5.37 19.11
CA THR A 147 -7.93 6.59 19.66
C THR A 147 -8.96 7.67 20.03
N LYS A 148 -10.15 7.65 19.42
CA LYS A 148 -11.23 8.63 19.66
C LYS A 148 -12.26 8.13 20.69
N VAL A 149 -12.16 6.87 21.12
CA VAL A 149 -13.13 6.22 22.04
C VAL A 149 -12.64 6.31 23.48
N SER A 150 -13.54 6.52 24.45
CA SER A 150 -13.21 6.49 25.87
C SER A 150 -12.78 5.09 26.33
N LYS A 151 -11.81 4.95 27.26
CA LYS A 151 -11.28 3.64 27.71
C LYS A 151 -12.39 2.63 28.07
N ARG A 152 -13.42 3.05 28.80
CA ARG A 152 -14.58 2.22 29.20
C ARG A 152 -15.36 1.59 28.03
N ASN A 153 -15.33 2.22 26.85
CA ASN A 153 -16.10 1.80 25.69
C ASN A 153 -15.28 1.02 24.67
N ILE A 154 -13.96 0.86 24.86
CA ILE A 154 -13.06 0.23 23.88
C ILE A 154 -13.56 -1.15 23.48
N ARG A 155 -13.86 -2.04 24.44
CA ARG A 155 -14.34 -3.40 24.16
C ARG A 155 -15.67 -3.43 23.42
N LYS A 156 -16.58 -2.52 23.77
CA LYS A 156 -17.87 -2.40 23.09
C LYS A 156 -17.67 -1.98 21.63
N THR A 157 -16.92 -0.90 21.42
CA THR A 157 -16.64 -0.39 20.07
C THR A 157 -15.83 -1.38 19.22
N LEU A 158 -14.92 -2.13 19.84
CA LEU A 158 -14.16 -3.17 19.15
C LEU A 158 -15.08 -4.21 18.51
N LYS A 159 -16.11 -4.68 19.23
CA LYS A 159 -17.11 -5.63 18.73
C LYS A 159 -18.02 -5.07 17.64
N GLU A 160 -18.10 -3.76 17.49
CA GLU A 160 -18.90 -3.14 16.43
C GLU A 160 -18.20 -3.24 15.08
N PHE A 161 -16.87 -3.36 15.05
CA PHE A 161 -16.14 -3.51 13.78
C PHE A 161 -16.46 -4.85 13.13
N PRO A 162 -16.69 -4.87 11.81
CA PRO A 162 -16.76 -6.12 11.07
C PRO A 162 -15.35 -6.63 10.74
N SER A 163 -15.23 -7.92 10.47
CA SER A 163 -13.98 -8.56 10.05
C SER A 163 -13.58 -8.17 8.63
N GLY A 164 -12.31 -7.84 8.44
CA GLY A 164 -11.76 -7.49 7.14
C GLY A 164 -12.26 -6.17 6.55
N LEU A 165 -11.57 -5.74 5.51
CA LEU A 165 -11.79 -4.44 4.88
C LEU A 165 -13.10 -4.41 4.06
N ASP A 166 -13.48 -5.52 3.43
CA ASP A 166 -14.68 -5.59 2.60
C ASP A 166 -15.97 -5.36 3.40
N GLU A 167 -16.13 -6.07 4.52
CA GLU A 167 -17.30 -5.89 5.38
C GLU A 167 -17.30 -4.49 6.04
N LEU A 168 -16.11 -3.94 6.31
CA LEU A 168 -15.98 -2.57 6.79
C LEU A 168 -16.51 -1.57 5.75
N TYR A 169 -16.12 -1.72 4.48
CA TYR A 169 -16.63 -0.89 3.39
C TYR A 169 -18.12 -1.09 3.15
N LYS A 170 -18.63 -2.33 3.13
CA LYS A 170 -20.07 -2.61 3.00
C LYS A 170 -20.87 -1.87 4.07
N ARG A 171 -20.41 -1.91 5.33
CA ARG A 171 -21.04 -1.18 6.43
C ARG A 171 -21.00 0.33 6.20
N MET A 172 -19.87 0.91 5.79
CA MET A 172 -19.74 2.34 5.51
C MET A 172 -20.66 2.79 4.38
N LEU A 173 -20.71 2.05 3.27
CA LEU A 173 -21.58 2.34 2.14
C LEU A 173 -23.06 2.25 2.52
N ASN A 174 -23.45 1.26 3.32
CA ASN A 174 -24.81 1.13 3.82
C ASN A 174 -25.22 2.29 4.75
N GLN A 175 -24.29 2.82 5.54
CA GLN A 175 -24.56 4.01 6.36
C GLN A 175 -24.80 5.25 5.49
N ILE A 176 -23.98 5.46 4.45
CA ILE A 176 -24.15 6.58 3.50
C ILE A 176 -25.51 6.50 2.80
N LYS A 177 -25.93 5.31 2.37
CA LYS A 177 -27.24 5.10 1.72
C LYS A 177 -28.44 5.40 2.63
N ARG A 178 -28.28 5.32 3.96
CA ARG A 178 -29.35 5.63 4.94
C ARG A 178 -29.39 7.09 5.36
N ILE A 179 -28.36 7.86 4.98
CA ILE A 179 -28.27 9.31 5.23
C ILE A 179 -28.85 10.12 4.05
N ARG A 180 -28.98 9.49 2.88
CA ARG A 180 -29.77 9.99 1.75
C ARG A 180 -31.22 9.53 1.88
#